data_AF-A0A4R0X5X4-F1
#
_entry.id   AF-A0A4R0X5X4-F1
#
_cell.length_a   1.000
_cell.length_b   1.000
_cell.length_c   1.000
_cell.angle_alpha   90.00
_cell.angle_beta   90.00
_cell.angle_gamma   90.00
#
_symmetry.space_group_name_H-M   'P 1'
#
loop_
_entity.id
_entity.type
_entity.pdbx_description
1 polymer ?
#
loop_
_entity_poly.entity_id
_entity_poly.type
_entity_poly.pdbx_seq_one_letter_code
_entity_poly.pdbx_strand_id
1 'polypeptide(L)'
;MLVESDMLDAAVVGQITTDLLATRAASIAVMLTLIAARRMDLDKRLDLARGTSANPRRRALILLMLWPALEPCEYTKSAFKRLLPDNHPSLAWVNAGPRENAEDALIDDLGDPAICREVLSWLNPGEAKS
;
A
#
# COMPACT_ATOMS: atom_id res chain seq x y z
N MET A 1 -5.51 13.23 -8.21
CA MET A 1 -4.40 12.36 -8.72
C MET A 1 -4.73 10.87 -8.99
N LEU A 2 -5.33 10.09 -8.07
CA LEU A 2 -5.62 8.65 -8.30
C LEU A 2 -6.72 8.38 -9.35
N VAL A 3 -7.65 9.31 -9.53
CA VAL A 3 -8.73 9.23 -10.52
C VAL A 3 -8.19 9.24 -11.96
N GLU A 4 -7.13 10.01 -12.21
CA GLU A 4 -6.49 10.07 -13.54
C GLU A 4 -5.69 8.80 -13.86
N SER A 5 -5.38 7.98 -12.84
CA SER A 5 -4.69 6.72 -13.06
C SER A 5 -5.49 5.78 -13.95
N ASP A 6 -6.82 5.95 -14.07
CA ASP A 6 -7.71 5.16 -14.92
C ASP A 6 -7.38 5.32 -16.43
N MET A 7 -6.67 6.40 -16.81
CA MET A 7 -6.17 6.63 -18.17
C MET A 7 -4.86 5.89 -18.50
N LEU A 8 -4.18 5.32 -17.51
CA LEU A 8 -2.94 4.58 -17.74
C LEU A 8 -3.22 3.27 -18.47
N ASP A 9 -2.38 2.98 -19.47
CA ASP A 9 -2.41 1.74 -20.22
C ASP A 9 -2.02 0.54 -19.34
N ALA A 10 -2.67 -0.61 -19.55
CA ALA A 10 -2.42 -1.82 -18.78
C ALA A 10 -0.97 -2.32 -18.90
N ALA A 11 -0.31 -2.10 -20.03
CA ALA A 11 1.11 -2.43 -20.23
C ALA A 11 2.03 -1.52 -19.41
N VAL A 12 1.64 -0.26 -19.15
CA VAL A 12 2.38 0.64 -18.26
C VAL A 12 2.21 0.20 -16.81
N VAL A 13 0.97 -0.10 -16.40
CA VAL A 13 0.70 -0.62 -15.04
C VAL A 13 1.43 -1.95 -14.82
N GLY A 14 1.51 -2.82 -15.84
CA GLY A 14 2.22 -4.09 -15.80
C GLY A 14 3.74 -3.97 -15.60
N GLN A 15 4.33 -2.78 -15.79
CA GLN A 15 5.75 -2.53 -15.51
C GLN A 15 6.03 -2.23 -14.03
N ILE A 16 4.99 -2.10 -13.20
CA ILE A 16 5.16 -1.91 -11.76
C ILE A 16 5.53 -3.26 -11.14
N THR A 17 6.80 -3.41 -10.79
CA THR A 17 7.35 -4.65 -10.20
C THR A 17 7.86 -4.41 -8.78
N THR A 18 8.08 -5.50 -8.04
CA THR A 18 8.69 -5.46 -6.70
C THR A 18 10.04 -4.75 -6.71
N ASP A 19 10.89 -5.02 -7.71
CA ASP A 19 12.21 -4.39 -7.85
C ASP A 19 12.09 -2.89 -8.09
N LEU A 20 11.09 -2.47 -8.86
CA LEU A 20 10.81 -1.06 -9.08
C LEU A 20 10.41 -0.39 -7.75
N LEU A 21 9.52 -1.00 -6.97
CA LEU A 21 9.14 -0.46 -5.65
C LEU A 21 10.32 -0.44 -4.67
N ALA A 22 11.21 -1.43 -4.74
CA ALA A 22 12.37 -1.55 -3.86
C ALA A 22 13.43 -0.46 -4.12
N THR A 23 13.60 -0.04 -5.37
CA THR A 23 14.69 0.85 -5.80
C THR A 23 14.29 2.33 -5.89
N ARG A 24 13.00 2.65 -6.00
CA ARG A 24 12.52 4.03 -6.15
C ARG A 24 12.47 4.79 -4.82
N ALA A 25 12.48 6.12 -4.92
CA ALA A 25 12.25 7.00 -3.77
C ALA A 25 10.89 6.68 -3.10
N ALA A 26 10.78 6.95 -1.80
CA ALA A 26 9.62 6.56 -1.00
C ALA A 26 8.28 7.08 -1.58
N SER A 27 8.22 8.36 -1.93
CA SER A 27 7.05 9.00 -2.54
C SER A 27 6.64 8.35 -3.87
N ILE A 28 7.61 8.01 -4.73
CA ILE A 28 7.37 7.33 -6.00
C ILE A 28 6.87 5.91 -5.75
N ALA A 29 7.50 5.16 -4.85
CA ALA A 29 7.08 3.79 -4.52
C ALA A 29 5.65 3.76 -4.01
N VAL A 30 5.27 4.68 -3.11
CA VAL A 30 3.89 4.82 -2.60
C VAL A 30 2.90 5.11 -3.72
N MET A 31 3.20 6.04 -4.62
CA MET A 31 2.34 6.35 -5.77
C MET A 31 2.15 5.14 -6.69
N LEU A 32 3.23 4.43 -7.02
CA LEU A 32 3.18 3.23 -7.84
C LEU A 32 2.38 2.10 -7.14
N THR A 33 2.53 1.96 -5.83
CA THR A 33 1.74 1.01 -5.04
C THR A 33 0.25 1.34 -5.10
N LEU A 34 -0.15 2.61 -4.98
CA LEU A 34 -1.55 3.02 -5.08
C LEU A 34 -2.12 2.78 -6.49
N ILE A 35 -1.36 3.08 -7.54
CA ILE A 35 -1.74 2.77 -8.92
C ILE A 35 -1.93 1.26 -9.11
N ALA A 36 -0.97 0.45 -8.64
CA ALA A 36 -1.07 -1.01 -8.70
C ALA A 36 -2.29 -1.52 -7.92
N ALA A 37 -2.52 -0.99 -6.73
CA ALA A 37 -3.63 -1.38 -5.87
C ALA A 37 -5.00 -0.97 -6.44
N ARG A 38 -5.07 -0.01 -7.36
CA ARG A 38 -6.32 0.34 -8.06
C ARG A 38 -6.48 -0.40 -9.39
N ARG A 39 -5.42 -0.50 -10.18
CA ARG A 39 -5.50 -0.90 -11.60
C ARG A 39 -5.11 -2.35 -11.88
N MET A 40 -4.30 -3.00 -11.04
CA MET A 40 -3.91 -4.39 -11.28
C MET A 40 -5.06 -5.34 -10.95
N ASP A 41 -5.13 -6.44 -11.71
CA ASP A 41 -5.88 -7.62 -11.31
C ASP A 41 -5.36 -8.18 -9.98
N LEU A 42 -6.19 -9.01 -9.35
CA LEU A 42 -5.93 -9.54 -8.01
C LEU A 42 -4.64 -10.37 -7.94
N ASP A 43 -4.37 -11.20 -8.95
CA ASP A 43 -3.23 -12.12 -8.96
C ASP A 43 -1.92 -11.34 -9.02
N LYS A 44 -1.80 -10.39 -9.96
CA LYS A 44 -0.61 -9.53 -10.06
C LYS A 44 -0.41 -8.68 -8.81
N ARG A 45 -1.51 -8.18 -8.23
CA ARG A 45 -1.44 -7.40 -6.99
C ARG A 45 -0.95 -8.25 -5.82
N LEU A 46 -1.40 -9.50 -5.71
CA LEU A 46 -0.95 -10.45 -4.69
C LEU A 46 0.54 -10.78 -4.87
N ASP A 47 1.00 -10.99 -6.08
CA ASP A 47 2.41 -11.27 -6.35
C ASP A 47 3.30 -10.06 -6.01
N LEU A 48 2.86 -8.85 -6.38
CA LEU A 48 3.54 -7.62 -5.98
C LEU A 48 3.59 -7.46 -4.46
N ALA A 49 2.49 -7.78 -3.76
CA ALA A 49 2.41 -7.72 -2.31
C ALA A 49 3.33 -8.73 -1.62
N ARG A 50 3.40 -9.96 -2.13
CA ARG A 50 4.32 -11.01 -1.63
C ARG A 50 5.77 -10.60 -1.80
N GLY A 51 6.14 -10.07 -2.97
CA GLY A 51 7.48 -9.57 -3.19
C GLY A 51 7.82 -8.40 -2.25
N THR A 52 6.86 -7.50 -2.05
CA THR A 52 7.03 -6.33 -1.18
C THR A 52 7.14 -6.72 0.30
N SER A 53 6.39 -7.74 0.75
CA SER A 53 6.42 -8.20 2.15
C SER A 53 7.75 -8.82 2.56
N ALA A 54 8.42 -9.47 1.61
CA ALA A 54 9.75 -10.02 1.79
C ALA A 54 10.84 -8.94 1.96
N ASN A 55 10.56 -7.69 1.58
CA ASN A 55 11.48 -6.58 1.76
C ASN A 55 11.16 -5.80 3.06
N PRO A 56 11.95 -5.97 4.14
CA PRO A 56 11.66 -5.31 5.42
C PRO A 56 11.69 -3.79 5.34
N ARG A 57 12.34 -3.20 4.33
CA ARG A 57 12.43 -1.74 4.14
C ARG A 57 11.19 -1.15 3.45
N ARG A 58 10.32 -2.00 2.89
CA ARG A 58 9.19 -1.61 2.03
C ARG A 58 7.84 -2.22 2.46
N ARG A 59 7.82 -3.05 3.49
CA ARG A 59 6.64 -3.83 3.90
C ARG A 59 5.41 -2.96 4.22
N ALA A 60 5.59 -1.72 4.67
CA ALA A 60 4.51 -0.75 4.93
C ALA A 60 3.64 -0.45 3.69
N LEU A 61 4.16 -0.61 2.47
CA LEU A 61 3.40 -0.43 1.23
C LEU A 61 2.20 -1.37 1.12
N ILE A 62 2.23 -2.54 1.78
CA ILE A 62 1.12 -3.51 1.81
C ILE A 62 -0.16 -2.86 2.38
N LEU A 63 -0.02 -1.93 3.31
CA LEU A 63 -1.14 -1.24 3.94
C LEU A 63 -1.95 -0.42 2.94
N LEU A 64 -1.29 0.15 1.92
CA LEU A 64 -1.94 0.89 0.85
C LEU A 64 -2.74 -0.04 -0.09
N MET A 65 -2.31 -1.29 -0.24
CA MET A 65 -3.05 -2.29 -1.02
C MET A 65 -4.27 -2.85 -0.28
N LEU A 66 -4.28 -2.73 1.05
CA LEU A 66 -5.39 -3.10 1.93
C LEU A 66 -6.39 -1.96 2.18
N TRP A 67 -6.11 -0.77 1.64
CA TRP A 67 -6.84 0.45 1.97
C TRP A 67 -8.35 0.35 1.68
N PRO A 68 -9.25 0.68 2.63
CA PRO A 68 -10.69 0.55 2.44
C PRO A 68 -11.26 1.33 1.26
N ALA A 69 -10.67 2.47 0.90
CA ALA A 69 -11.13 3.26 -0.26
C ALA A 69 -10.87 2.56 -1.61
N LEU A 70 -10.15 1.43 -1.62
CA LEU A 70 -10.01 0.55 -2.77
C LEU A 70 -11.06 -0.57 -2.82
N GLU A 71 -11.96 -0.61 -1.83
CA GLU A 71 -13.03 -1.59 -1.69
C GLU A 71 -12.57 -3.05 -1.89
N PRO A 72 -11.49 -3.50 -1.23
CA PRO A 72 -11.01 -4.88 -1.40
C PRO A 72 -12.06 -5.88 -0.90
N CYS A 73 -12.26 -6.97 -1.64
CA CYS A 73 -13.13 -8.05 -1.19
C CYS A 73 -12.53 -8.80 0.01
N GLU A 74 -13.35 -9.53 0.76
CA GLU A 74 -12.90 -10.25 1.97
C GLU A 74 -11.77 -11.25 1.70
N TYR A 75 -11.75 -11.85 0.52
CA TYR A 75 -10.66 -12.72 0.09
C TYR A 75 -9.33 -11.96 -0.01
N THR A 76 -9.33 -10.79 -0.67
CA THR A 76 -8.15 -9.92 -0.79
C THR A 76 -7.66 -9.47 0.59
N LYS A 77 -8.57 -9.01 1.46
CA LYS A 77 -8.18 -8.64 2.85
C LYS A 77 -7.49 -9.79 3.56
N SER A 78 -8.05 -10.99 3.47
CA SER A 78 -7.51 -12.19 4.12
C SER A 78 -6.14 -12.60 3.58
N ALA A 79 -5.94 -12.52 2.26
CA ALA A 79 -4.69 -12.87 1.62
C ALA A 79 -3.55 -11.91 1.99
N PHE A 80 -3.84 -10.60 2.01
CA PHE A 80 -2.87 -9.57 2.34
C PHE A 80 -2.57 -9.50 3.85
N LYS A 81 -3.55 -9.79 4.72
CA LYS A 81 -3.33 -9.91 6.17
C LYS A 81 -2.23 -10.90 6.52
N ARG A 82 -2.14 -12.01 5.78
CA ARG A 82 -1.10 -13.05 5.98
C ARG A 82 0.30 -12.63 5.52
N LEU A 83 0.45 -11.48 4.86
CA LEU A 83 1.73 -10.95 4.40
C LEU A 83 2.36 -9.97 5.39
N LEU A 84 1.63 -9.59 6.45
CA LEU A 84 2.11 -8.75 7.52
C LEU A 84 2.42 -9.61 8.76
N PRO A 85 3.23 -9.12 9.71
CA PRO A 85 3.43 -9.79 10.98
C PRO A 85 2.09 -10.12 11.65
N ASP A 86 2.01 -11.27 12.31
CA ASP A 86 0.78 -11.73 12.94
C ASP A 86 0.27 -10.70 13.96
N ASN A 87 -1.03 -10.39 13.90
CA ASN A 87 -1.72 -9.42 14.77
C ASN A 87 -1.10 -8.01 14.78
N HIS A 88 -0.44 -7.61 13.69
CA HIS A 88 0.15 -6.28 13.63
C HIS A 88 -0.90 -5.17 13.82
N PRO A 89 -0.69 -4.17 14.71
CA PRO A 89 -1.68 -3.13 15.01
C PRO A 89 -2.19 -2.36 13.79
N SER A 90 -1.32 -2.15 12.79
CA SER A 90 -1.68 -1.49 11.53
C SER A 90 -2.78 -2.21 10.74
N LEU A 91 -2.97 -3.52 10.91
CA LEU A 91 -4.07 -4.25 10.28
C LEU A 91 -5.41 -3.82 10.85
N ALA A 92 -5.53 -3.72 12.18
CA ALA A 92 -6.75 -3.27 12.83
C ALA A 92 -7.10 -1.85 12.39
N TRP A 93 -6.09 -0.99 12.33
CA TRP A 93 -6.21 0.39 11.87
C TRP A 93 -6.74 0.46 10.42
N VAL A 94 -6.10 -0.25 9.48
CA VAL A 94 -6.50 -0.20 8.06
C VAL A 94 -7.92 -0.73 7.87
N ASN A 95 -8.34 -1.77 8.62
CA ASN A 95 -9.71 -2.29 8.52
C ASN A 95 -10.76 -1.33 9.12
N ALA A 96 -10.42 -0.58 10.17
CA ALA A 96 -11.32 0.41 10.77
C ALA A 96 -11.57 1.63 9.86
N GLY A 97 -10.62 1.88 8.95
CA GLY A 97 -10.59 3.07 8.11
C GLY A 97 -10.10 4.31 8.87
N PRO A 98 -9.66 5.35 8.13
CA PRO A 98 -9.14 6.58 8.74
C PRO A 98 -10.24 7.34 9.49
N ARG A 99 -10.32 7.17 10.80
CA ARG A 99 -11.17 7.98 11.68
C ARG A 99 -10.39 9.02 12.46
N GLU A 100 -9.10 8.75 12.65
CA GLU A 100 -8.13 9.55 13.38
C GLU A 100 -6.74 9.40 12.73
N ASN A 101 -5.81 10.27 13.08
CA ASN A 101 -4.43 10.16 12.60
C ASN A 101 -3.72 9.02 13.32
N ALA A 102 -3.19 8.06 12.56
CA ALA A 102 -2.19 7.12 13.02
C ALA A 102 -0.90 7.84 13.41
N GLU A 103 -0.33 7.42 14.53
CA GLU A 103 1.01 7.80 14.97
C GLU A 103 2.09 7.00 14.22
N ASP A 104 3.30 7.56 14.15
CA ASP A 104 4.45 6.93 13.49
C ASP A 104 4.75 5.52 14.01
N ALA A 105 4.60 5.31 15.33
CA ALA A 105 4.81 4.04 16.01
C ALA A 105 3.86 2.92 15.54
N LEU A 106 2.81 3.23 14.78
CA LEU A 106 1.89 2.22 14.24
C LEU A 106 2.57 1.33 13.18
N ILE A 107 3.55 1.86 12.45
CA ILE A 107 4.12 1.17 11.27
C ILE A 107 5.66 1.33 11.14
N ASP A 108 6.34 1.86 12.15
CA ASP A 108 7.78 2.13 12.11
C ASP A 108 8.65 0.88 11.96
N ASP A 109 8.12 -0.29 12.33
CA ASP A 109 8.73 -1.61 12.16
C ASP A 109 8.48 -2.24 10.78
N LEU A 110 7.60 -1.64 9.97
CA LEU A 110 7.21 -2.14 8.65
C LEU A 110 8.03 -1.53 7.49
N GLY A 111 9.00 -0.67 7.74
CA GLY A 111 9.77 -0.08 6.66
C GLY A 111 10.84 0.90 7.10
N ASP A 112 11.56 1.44 6.12
CA ASP A 112 12.43 2.58 6.39
C ASP A 112 11.58 3.81 6.77
N PRO A 113 12.09 4.73 7.61
CA PRO A 113 11.32 5.88 8.10
C PRO A 113 10.69 6.75 6.99
N ALA A 114 11.36 6.89 5.85
CA ALA A 114 10.84 7.63 4.71
C ALA A 114 9.61 6.96 4.08
N ILE A 115 9.61 5.63 3.99
CA ILE A 115 8.47 4.86 3.47
C ILE A 115 7.30 4.93 4.44
N CYS A 116 7.56 4.76 5.73
CA CYS A 116 6.52 4.81 6.75
C CYS A 116 5.84 6.19 6.78
N ARG A 117 6.62 7.28 6.74
CA ARG A 117 6.07 8.64 6.67
C ARG A 117 5.18 8.86 5.45
N GLU A 118 5.62 8.43 4.28
CA GLU A 118 4.83 8.57 3.04
C GLU A 118 3.54 7.74 3.12
N VAL A 119 3.60 6.49 3.58
CA VAL A 119 2.42 5.64 3.78
C VAL A 119 1.44 6.30 4.76
N LEU A 120 1.90 6.74 5.93
CA LEU A 120 1.05 7.41 6.93
C LEU A 120 0.42 8.68 6.38
N SER A 121 1.11 9.44 5.53
CA SER A 121 0.52 10.62 4.90
C SER A 121 -0.70 10.28 4.04
N TRP A 122 -0.78 9.07 3.50
CA TRP A 122 -1.90 8.57 2.69
C TRP A 122 -2.95 7.87 3.53
N LEU A 123 -2.55 7.18 4.60
CA LEU A 123 -3.50 6.56 5.51
C LEU A 123 -4.23 7.63 6.32
N ASN A 124 -3.52 8.62 6.86
CA ASN A 124 -4.12 9.62 7.72
C ASN A 124 -5.10 10.51 6.96
N PRO A 125 -6.25 10.86 7.58
CA PRO A 125 -7.18 11.81 7.00
C PRO A 125 -6.47 13.17 6.81
N GLY A 126 -6.40 13.61 5.55
CA GLY A 126 -5.94 14.96 5.19
C GLY A 126 -7.05 15.73 4.47
N GLU A 127 -6.86 17.04 4.29
CA GLU A 127 -7.61 17.77 3.27
C GLU A 127 -7.43 17.07 1.92
N ALA A 128 -8.48 17.06 1.10
CA ALA A 128 -8.50 16.34 -0.18
C ALA A 128 -7.23 16.63 -0.98
N LYS A 129 -6.40 15.61 -1.18
CA LYS A 129 -5.21 15.67 -2.05
C LYS A 129 -5.71 15.73 -3.50
N SER A 130 -6.05 16.95 -3.91
CA SER A 130 -6.45 17.35 -5.27
C SER A 130 -5.41 16.85 -6.28
#